data_AF-A0A7C8YDD9-F1
#
_entry.id   AF-A0A7C8YDD9-F1
#
_cell.length_a   1.000
_cell.length_b   1.000
_cell.length_c   1.000
_cell.angle_alpha   90.00
_cell.angle_beta   90.00
_cell.angle_gamma   90.00
#
_symmetry.space_group_name_H-M   'P 1'
#
loop_
_entity.id
_entity.type
_entity.pdbx_description
1 polymer ?
#
loop_
_entity_poly.entity_id
_entity_poly.type
_entity_poly.pdbx_seq_one_letter_code
_entity_poly.pdbx_strand_id
1 'polypeptide(L)'
;MSVKEQVLMFLHLLGHNVRFRVIGGRFFHSTWTIHYFFHTVLQAILKLYPEFISPPSSSTPLKILNSSRFYPWFEDCIGALDDTHVRASIPLGDQDRYRNRKGGLSQNVLA
;
A
#
# COMPACT_ATOMS: atom_id res chain seq x y z
N MET A 1 -12.76 -26.84 -12.24
CA MET A 1 -11.51 -26.34 -11.65
C MET A 1 -11.68 -26.22 -10.15
N SER A 2 -10.76 -26.79 -9.37
CA SER A 2 -10.87 -26.79 -7.90
C SER A 2 -10.74 -25.37 -7.31
N VAL A 3 -11.33 -25.10 -6.15
CA VAL A 3 -11.16 -23.81 -5.44
C VAL A 3 -9.68 -23.51 -5.19
N LYS A 4 -8.91 -24.53 -4.80
CA LYS A 4 -7.46 -24.41 -4.59
C LYS A 4 -6.74 -23.91 -5.84
N GLU A 5 -7.08 -24.47 -7.00
CA GLU A 5 -6.48 -24.09 -8.28
C GLU A 5 -6.86 -22.66 -8.69
N GLN A 6 -8.12 -22.25 -8.47
CA GLN A 6 -8.57 -20.88 -8.70
C GLN A 6 -7.77 -19.87 -7.87
N VAL A 7 -7.62 -20.14 -6.57
CA VAL A 7 -6.86 -19.28 -5.64
C VAL A 7 -5.37 -19.26 -6.01
N LEU A 8 -4.78 -20.40 -6.37
CA LEU A 8 -3.39 -20.46 -6.80
C LEU A 8 -3.13 -19.64 -8.06
N MET A 9 -4.01 -19.69 -9.06
CA MET A 9 -3.89 -18.84 -10.25
C MET A 9 -4.00 -17.36 -9.92
N PHE A 10 -4.96 -16.98 -9.06
CA PHE A 10 -5.14 -15.60 -8.63
C PHE A 10 -3.90 -15.06 -7.90
N LEU A 11 -3.40 -15.81 -6.91
CA LEU A 11 -2.21 -15.42 -6.15
C LEU A 11 -0.96 -15.39 -7.03
N HIS A 12 -0.80 -16.33 -7.96
CA HIS A 12 0.33 -16.34 -8.87
C HIS A 12 0.33 -15.11 -9.80
N LEU A 13 -0.86 -14.72 -10.28
CA LEU A 13 -1.00 -13.55 -11.13
C LEU A 13 -0.62 -12.27 -10.41
N LEU A 14 -1.16 -12.05 -9.20
CA LEU A 14 -0.88 -10.85 -8.42
C LEU A 14 0.54 -10.83 -7.86
N GLY A 15 0.98 -11.93 -7.25
CA GLY A 15 2.28 -12.00 -6.57
C GLY A 15 3.49 -11.86 -7.49
N HIS A 16 3.34 -12.21 -8.77
CA HIS A 16 4.41 -12.08 -9.77
C HIS A 16 4.11 -11.07 -10.88
N ASN A 17 2.95 -10.40 -10.83
CA ASN A 17 2.50 -9.46 -11.86
C ASN A 17 2.60 -10.02 -13.29
N VAL A 18 2.15 -11.27 -13.49
CA VAL A 18 2.26 -11.98 -14.77
C VAL A 18 0.99 -11.86 -15.62
N ARG A 19 1.13 -11.97 -16.94
CA ARG A 19 -0.02 -11.91 -17.87
C ARG A 19 -0.80 -13.23 -17.85
N PHE A 20 -2.11 -13.19 -18.16
CA PHE A 20 -2.96 -14.39 -18.24
C PHE A 20 -2.40 -15.49 -19.15
N ARG A 21 -1.72 -15.15 -20.25
CA ARG A 21 -1.09 -16.14 -21.13
C ARG A 21 -0.06 -17.02 -20.41
N VAL A 22 0.69 -16.45 -19.45
CA VAL A 22 1.69 -17.19 -18.65
C VAL A 22 0.98 -18.19 -17.74
N ILE A 23 -0.13 -17.79 -17.12
CA ILE A 23 -0.97 -18.67 -16.30
C ILE A 23 -1.55 -19.80 -17.17
N GLY A 24 -2.03 -19.49 -18.37
CA GLY A 24 -2.60 -20.48 -19.29
C GLY A 24 -1.62 -21.55 -19.71
N GLY A 25 -0.34 -21.19 -19.92
CA GLY A 25 0.71 -22.17 -20.18
C GLY A 25 1.06 -23.04 -18.97
N ARG A 26 0.87 -22.55 -17.74
CA ARG A 26 1.21 -23.29 -16.50
C ARG A 26 0.10 -24.20 -16.02
N PHE A 27 -1.13 -23.73 -16.09
CA PHE A 27 -2.32 -24.43 -15.59
C PHE A 27 -3.14 -25.07 -16.73
N PHE A 28 -2.69 -24.94 -17.99
CA PHE A 28 -3.34 -25.51 -19.17
C PHE A 28 -4.80 -25.05 -19.37
N HIS A 29 -5.07 -23.79 -19.01
CA HIS A 29 -6.39 -23.18 -19.17
C HIS A 29 -6.40 -22.06 -20.20
N SER A 30 -7.57 -21.85 -20.80
CA SER A 30 -7.77 -20.72 -21.71
C SER A 30 -7.67 -19.38 -20.96
N THR A 31 -7.29 -18.33 -21.69
CA THR A 31 -7.30 -16.95 -21.16
C THR A 31 -8.67 -16.56 -20.60
N TRP A 32 -9.75 -17.00 -21.25
CA TRP A 32 -11.11 -16.73 -20.78
C TRP A 32 -11.40 -17.38 -19.42
N THR A 33 -11.00 -18.64 -19.26
CA THR A 33 -11.11 -19.37 -17.98
C THR A 33 -10.36 -18.63 -16.88
N ILE A 34 -9.11 -18.24 -17.15
CA ILE A 34 -8.28 -17.53 -16.17
C ILE A 34 -8.90 -16.20 -15.79
N HIS A 35 -9.36 -15.42 -16.78
CA HIS A 35 -10.03 -14.16 -16.54
C HIS A 35 -11.29 -14.33 -15.68
N TYR A 36 -12.14 -15.31 -16.00
CA TYR A 36 -13.35 -15.60 -15.25
C TYR A 36 -13.05 -15.88 -13.78
N PHE A 37 -12.14 -16.83 -13.51
CA PHE A 37 -11.83 -17.23 -12.15
C PHE A 37 -10.98 -16.22 -11.38
N PHE A 38 -10.17 -15.40 -12.06
CA PHE A 38 -9.52 -14.25 -11.44
C PHE A 38 -10.55 -13.31 -10.82
N HIS A 39 -11.61 -12.95 -11.57
CA HIS A 39 -12.66 -12.08 -11.07
C HIS A 39 -13.50 -12.77 -9.99
N THR A 40 -13.80 -14.07 -10.13
CA THR A 40 -14.51 -14.82 -9.08
C THR A 40 -13.77 -14.76 -7.74
N VAL A 41 -12.46 -15.04 -7.75
CA VAL A 41 -11.64 -14.99 -6.53
C VAL A 41 -11.48 -13.57 -6.02
N LEU A 42 -11.30 -12.57 -6.89
CA LEU A 42 -11.25 -11.17 -6.50
C LEU A 42 -12.51 -10.75 -5.73
N GLN A 43 -13.69 -11.08 -6.26
CA GLN A 43 -14.96 -10.73 -5.61
C GLN A 43 -15.13 -11.45 -4.27
N ALA A 44 -14.68 -12.70 -4.15
CA ALA A 44 -14.70 -13.42 -2.87
C ALA A 44 -13.78 -12.74 -1.84
N ILE A 45 -12.57 -12.35 -2.23
CA ILE A 45 -11.62 -11.66 -1.35
C ILE A 45 -12.16 -10.29 -0.92
N LEU A 46 -12.75 -9.53 -1.84
CA LEU A 46 -13.36 -8.23 -1.52
C LEU A 46 -14.53 -8.35 -0.55
N LYS A 47 -15.29 -9.45 -0.58
CA LYS A 47 -16.34 -9.73 0.41
C LYS A 47 -15.77 -10.05 1.79
N LEU A 48 -14.60 -10.70 1.84
CA LEU A 48 -13.90 -11.00 3.10
C LEU A 48 -13.14 -9.80 3.66
N TYR A 49 -12.79 -8.81 2.81
CA TYR A 49 -12.01 -7.63 3.20
C TYR A 49 -12.47 -6.98 4.53
N PRO A 50 -13.77 -6.72 4.78
CA PRO A 50 -14.22 -6.09 6.02
C PRO A 50 -14.01 -6.95 7.28
N GLU A 51 -13.91 -8.27 7.14
CA GLU A 51 -13.68 -9.19 8.27
C GLU A 51 -12.22 -9.19 8.72
N PHE A 52 -11.28 -8.92 7.81
CA PHE A 52 -9.84 -8.97 8.08
C PHE A 52 -9.19 -7.59 8.22
N ILE A 53 -9.79 -6.57 7.60
CA ILE A 53 -9.24 -5.20 7.58
C ILE A 53 -10.29 -4.26 8.16
N SER A 54 -9.99 -3.72 9.34
CA SER A 54 -10.77 -2.64 9.94
C SER A 54 -10.15 -1.29 9.57
N PRO A 55 -10.92 -0.33 9.04
CA PRO A 55 -10.41 1.02 8.85
C PRO A 55 -10.03 1.63 10.21
N PRO A 56 -9.06 2.57 10.25
CA PRO A 56 -8.72 3.26 11.48
C PRO A 56 -9.93 4.04 12.00
N SER A 57 -9.98 4.27 13.31
CA SER A 57 -11.01 5.14 13.89
C SER A 57 -10.92 6.54 13.31
N SER A 58 -12.06 7.20 13.09
CA SER A 58 -12.10 8.60 12.66
C SER A 58 -11.66 9.58 13.75
N SER A 59 -11.46 9.13 14.98
CA SER A 59 -10.99 9.97 16.08
C SER A 59 -9.48 10.18 16.02
N THR A 60 -9.07 11.43 16.23
CA THR A 60 -7.66 11.81 16.38
C THR A 60 -7.02 11.00 17.52
N PRO A 61 -5.93 10.26 17.28
CA PRO A 61 -5.22 9.52 18.32
C PRO A 61 -4.80 10.40 19.50
N LEU A 62 -4.91 9.88 20.73
CA LEU A 62 -4.53 10.61 21.96
C LEU A 62 -3.08 11.14 21.95
N LYS A 63 -2.18 10.45 21.25
CA LYS A 63 -0.78 10.88 21.08
C LYS A 63 -0.65 12.22 20.34
N ILE A 64 -1.57 12.49 19.41
CA ILE A 64 -1.64 13.77 18.69
C ILE A 64 -2.30 14.81 19.58
N LEU A 65 -3.49 14.50 20.12
CA LEU A 65 -4.25 15.42 20.99
C LEU A 65 -3.43 15.93 22.19
N ASN A 66 -2.63 15.07 22.81
CA ASN A 66 -1.84 15.41 24.00
C ASN A 66 -0.50 16.10 23.68
N SER A 67 -0.21 16.41 22.41
CA SER A 67 1.05 17.02 22.01
C SER A 67 0.83 18.37 21.35
N SER A 68 1.29 19.46 21.98
CA SER A 68 1.29 20.80 21.37
C SER A 68 2.15 20.91 20.10
N ARG A 69 3.02 19.92 19.85
CA ARG A 69 3.79 19.83 18.60
C ARG A 69 2.94 19.32 17.43
N PHE A 70 1.96 18.45 17.69
CA PHE A 70 1.18 17.78 16.66
C PHE A 70 -0.25 18.33 16.56
N TYR A 71 -0.89 18.67 17.66
CA TYR A 71 -2.19 19.34 17.66
C TYR A 71 -2.01 20.87 17.59
N PRO A 72 -2.79 21.59 16.75
CA PRO A 72 -3.91 21.11 15.93
C PRO A 72 -3.55 20.71 14.49
N TRP A 73 -2.28 20.68 14.11
CA TRP A 73 -1.87 20.48 12.71
C TRP A 73 -2.19 19.09 12.13
N PHE A 74 -2.33 18.09 12.99
CA PHE A 74 -2.72 16.72 12.62
C PHE A 74 -4.07 16.31 13.22
N GLU A 75 -4.95 17.28 13.49
CA GLU A 75 -6.36 17.01 13.80
C GLU A 75 -6.99 16.25 12.61
N ASP A 76 -7.81 15.24 12.91
CA ASP A 76 -8.46 14.34 11.95
C ASP A 76 -7.51 13.44 11.11
N CYS A 77 -6.26 13.27 11.56
CA CYS A 77 -5.32 12.34 10.95
C CYS A 77 -5.75 10.88 11.21
N ILE A 78 -6.20 10.19 10.15
CA ILE A 78 -6.66 8.79 10.17
C ILE A 78 -5.52 7.79 9.92
N GLY A 79 -4.38 8.23 9.37
CA GLY A 79 -3.24 7.37 9.06
C GLY A 79 -2.02 8.14 8.56
N ALA A 80 -0.94 7.42 8.29
CA ALA A 80 0.26 8.00 7.70
C ALA A 80 0.03 8.28 6.20
N LEU A 81 0.14 9.55 5.81
CA LEU A 81 0.44 9.92 4.43
C LEU A 81 1.91 9.55 4.19
N ASP A 82 2.20 8.88 3.08
CA ASP A 82 3.60 8.59 2.73
C ASP A 82 4.29 9.92 2.39
N ASP A 83 5.40 10.20 3.07
CA ASP A 83 6.11 11.46 2.94
C ASP A 83 6.89 11.46 1.62
N THR A 84 6.80 12.56 0.87
CA THR A 84 7.68 12.74 -0.30
C THR A 84 8.95 13.48 0.12
N HIS A 85 10.10 12.87 -0.17
CA HIS A 85 11.40 13.54 -0.01
C HIS A 85 11.65 14.52 -1.16
N VAL A 86 11.60 15.83 -0.86
CA VAL A 86 12.01 16.89 -1.79
C VAL A 86 13.47 17.23 -1.53
N ARG A 87 14.29 17.36 -2.58
CA ARG A 87 15.70 17.75 -2.44
C ARG A 87 15.79 19.15 -1.84
N ALA A 88 16.59 19.29 -0.78
CA ALA A 88 16.78 20.56 -0.08
C ALA A 88 18.13 21.19 -0.47
N SER A 89 18.15 22.49 -0.75
CA SER A 89 19.37 23.26 -0.98
C SER A 89 19.63 24.14 0.25
N ILE A 90 20.52 23.68 1.13
CA ILE A 90 20.70 24.23 2.48
C ILE A 90 22.17 24.66 2.68
N PRO A 91 22.44 25.81 3.31
CA PRO A 91 23.79 26.24 3.68
C PRO A 91 24.53 25.21 4.51
N LEU A 92 25.86 25.11 4.36
CA LEU A 92 26.69 24.07 4.98
C LEU A 92 26.47 23.91 6.51
N GLY A 93 26.27 25.01 7.24
CA GLY A 93 26.08 24.98 8.69
C GLY A 93 24.78 24.31 9.16
N ASP A 94 23.78 24.18 8.30
CA ASP A 94 22.46 23.66 8.65
C ASP A 94 22.16 22.28 8.02
N GLN A 95 23.07 21.75 7.20
CA GLN A 95 22.85 20.53 6.42
C GLN A 95 22.59 19.28 7.26
N ASP A 96 23.13 19.22 8.48
CA ASP A 96 22.97 18.06 9.36
C ASP A 96 21.50 17.74 9.67
N ARG A 97 20.63 18.75 9.73
CA ARG A 97 19.19 18.59 10.01
C ARG A 97 18.40 18.04 8.82
N TYR A 98 18.93 18.17 7.61
CA TYR A 98 18.26 17.80 6.36
C TYR A 98 18.89 16.55 5.72
N ARG A 99 19.83 15.90 6.40
CA ARG A 99 20.48 14.69 5.90
C ARG A 99 19.57 13.48 6.08
N ASN A 100 19.23 12.83 4.98
CA ASN A 100 18.41 11.62 4.98
C ASN A 100 19.25 10.35 5.23
N ARG A 101 18.56 9.21 5.37
CA ARG A 101 19.18 7.88 5.59
C ARG A 101 20.17 7.47 4.48
N LYS A 102 20.03 8.00 3.26
CA LYS A 102 20.93 7.74 2.12
C LYS A 102 22.06 8.76 2.02
N GLY A 103 22.20 9.67 3.00
CA GLY A 103 23.23 10.71 3.04
C GLY A 103 22.95 11.93 2.17
N GLY A 104 21.82 11.97 1.46
CA GLY A 104 21.41 13.11 0.65
C GLY A 104 20.70 14.19 1.47
N LEU A 105 20.67 15.42 0.96
CA LEU A 105 19.92 16.52 1.57
C LEU A 105 18.49 16.55 1.03
N SER A 106 17.52 16.33 1.90
CA SER A 106 16.10 16.33 1.54
C SER A 106 15.21 16.62 2.73
N GLN A 107 14.07 17.23 2.48
CA GLN A 107 13.00 17.47 3.44
C GLN A 107 11.81 16.58 3.12
N ASN A 108 11.25 15.93 4.13
CA ASN A 108 9.94 15.29 4.00
C ASN A 108 8.88 16.36 3.93
N VAL A 109 8.08 16.32 2.87
CA VAL A 109 6.93 17.18 2.66
C VAL A 109 5.71 16.27 2.53
N LEU A 110 4.64 16.63 3.23
CA LEU A 110 3.32 16.04 3.03
C LEU A 110 2.83 16.52 1.65
N ALA A 111 2.58 15.59 0.74
CA ALA A 111 2.04 15.87 -0.59
C ALA A 111 0.51 15.74 -0.59
#